data_AF-A0A1B0DAA1-F1
#
_entry.id   AF-A0A1B0DAA1-F1
#
_cell.length_a   1.000
_cell.length_b   1.000
_cell.length_c   1.000
_cell.angle_alpha   90.00
_cell.angle_beta   90.00
_cell.angle_gamma   90.00
#
_symmetry.space_group_name_H-M   'P 1'
#
loop_
_entity.id
_entity.type
_entity.pdbx_description
1 polymer ?
#
loop_
_entity_poly.entity_id
_entity_poly.type
_entity_poly.pdbx_seq_one_letter_code
_entity_poly.pdbx_strand_id
1 'polypeptide(L)'
;MKINASKMATPIEEKVDQNIKIRSGMVTVSDGKSKPEPIRLNLSMELVTLQRLEVLTPSSAAAASNGGPPAESKERMVQITRQKVGGLGLSIKGGAEHKLPILISRIYKDQAADATGQLFVGDAIIKVNGEYITACPHDDAVNILRNAGDIVVLTVKHYRAATPFLQKQCKFSF
;
A
#
# COMPACT_ATOMS: atom_id res chain seq x y z
N MET A 1 16.88 8.69 50.06
CA MET A 1 15.65 9.22 49.42
C MET A 1 15.50 8.54 48.06
N LYS A 2 14.26 8.27 47.66
CA LYS A 2 13.83 7.16 46.78
C LYS A 2 14.29 7.25 45.32
N ILE A 3 14.60 6.07 44.74
CA ILE A 3 14.61 5.79 43.30
C ILE A 3 13.19 5.85 42.73
N ASN A 4 13.02 6.38 41.52
CA ASN A 4 11.89 6.00 40.68
C ASN A 4 12.30 5.98 39.21
N ALA A 5 12.13 4.81 38.60
CA ALA A 5 12.48 4.48 37.22
C ALA A 5 11.19 4.28 36.41
N SER A 6 11.08 4.97 35.27
CA SER A 6 10.09 4.70 34.21
C SER A 6 10.42 5.65 33.04
N LYS A 7 10.57 5.25 31.78
CA LYS A 7 10.19 4.04 31.04
C LYS A 7 11.04 3.97 29.75
N MET A 8 11.40 2.76 29.33
CA MET A 8 12.23 2.40 28.17
C MET A 8 11.54 2.50 26.80
N ALA A 9 12.34 2.61 25.71
CA ALA A 9 12.24 1.95 24.38
C ALA A 9 13.13 2.76 23.41
N THR A 10 14.25 2.33 22.81
CA THR A 10 14.76 1.07 22.26
C THR A 10 16.30 1.25 22.01
N PRO A 11 17.10 0.17 21.83
CA PRO A 11 18.57 0.27 21.81
C PRO A 11 19.13 0.97 20.56
N ILE A 12 20.17 1.76 20.78
CA ILE A 12 21.05 2.34 19.74
C ILE A 12 22.06 1.28 19.30
N GLU A 13 22.04 0.87 18.03
CA GLU A 13 23.17 0.14 17.44
C GLU A 13 24.11 1.15 16.76
N GLU A 14 25.23 1.41 17.43
CA GLU A 14 26.36 2.15 16.91
C GLU A 14 27.36 1.15 16.33
N LYS A 15 27.55 1.15 15.01
CA LYS A 15 28.59 0.36 14.35
C LYS A 15 29.69 1.31 13.86
N VAL A 16 30.82 1.28 14.57
CA VAL A 16 32.06 1.98 14.23
C VAL A 16 32.91 1.05 13.37
N ASP A 17 33.11 1.42 12.11
CA ASP A 17 34.25 0.95 11.34
C ASP A 17 35.00 2.19 10.82
N GLN A 18 36.19 2.42 11.39
CA GLN A 18 37.27 3.27 10.87
C GLN A 18 36.99 4.79 10.72
N ASN A 19 37.21 5.54 11.82
CA ASN A 19 37.55 6.98 11.95
C ASN A 19 36.90 8.03 11.01
N ILE A 20 35.76 7.76 10.40
CA ILE A 20 35.00 8.76 9.64
C ILE A 20 33.59 8.79 10.23
N LYS A 21 33.28 9.83 11.01
CA LYS A 21 31.92 10.07 11.51
C LYS A 21 31.02 10.44 10.34
N ILE A 22 30.47 9.43 9.66
CA ILE A 22 29.50 9.65 8.59
C ILE A 22 28.13 9.90 9.21
N ARG A 23 27.60 11.11 9.06
CA ARG A 23 26.23 11.44 9.45
C ARG A 23 25.35 11.39 8.21
N SER A 24 24.46 10.42 8.14
CA SER A 24 23.50 10.29 7.04
C SER A 24 22.13 10.87 7.43
N GLY A 25 21.45 11.47 6.47
CA GLY A 25 20.11 12.04 6.65
C GLY A 25 19.33 12.09 5.33
N MET A 26 18.01 12.23 5.41
CA MET A 26 17.16 12.44 4.24
C MET A 26 16.95 13.94 4.03
N VAL A 27 17.19 14.42 2.82
CA VAL A 27 17.00 15.83 2.43
C VAL A 27 16.17 15.88 1.16
N THR A 28 15.20 16.77 1.09
CA THR A 28 14.37 16.94 -0.11
C THR A 28 15.00 17.97 -1.03
N VAL A 29 15.28 17.60 -2.28
CA VAL A 29 15.88 18.48 -3.29
C VAL A 29 14.81 18.88 -4.29
N SER A 30 14.69 20.19 -4.57
CA SER A 30 13.67 20.76 -5.46
C SER A 30 14.33 21.73 -6.43
N ASP A 31 14.11 21.55 -7.74
CA ASP A 31 14.64 22.43 -8.80
C ASP A 31 13.69 23.62 -9.10
N GLY A 32 12.73 23.90 -8.20
CA GLY A 32 11.74 24.98 -8.37
C GLY A 32 10.68 24.77 -9.46
N LYS A 33 10.85 23.77 -10.34
CA LYS A 33 9.93 23.47 -11.46
C LYS A 33 9.27 22.09 -11.41
N SER A 34 9.68 21.25 -10.45
CA SER A 34 9.31 19.83 -10.33
C SER A 34 8.98 19.47 -8.89
N LYS A 35 8.24 18.37 -8.68
CA LYS A 35 7.92 17.86 -7.32
C LYS A 35 9.23 17.57 -6.55
N PRO A 36 9.38 18.03 -5.29
CA PRO A 36 10.56 17.79 -4.46
C PRO A 36 10.85 16.29 -4.29
N GLU A 37 12.06 15.82 -4.62
CA GLU A 37 12.44 14.41 -4.44
C GLU A 37 13.33 14.24 -3.19
N PRO A 38 13.04 13.26 -2.30
CA PRO A 38 13.90 12.97 -1.17
C PRO A 38 15.18 12.25 -1.62
N ILE A 39 16.33 12.77 -1.22
CA ILE A 39 17.67 12.27 -1.52
C ILE A 39 18.38 11.92 -0.20
N ARG A 40 19.20 10.86 -0.20
CA ARG A 40 20.04 10.52 0.96
C ARG A 40 21.32 11.34 0.91
N LEU A 41 21.59 12.05 1.99
CA LEU A 41 22.76 12.91 2.14
C LEU A 41 23.69 12.26 3.15
N ASN A 42 24.87 11.86 2.72
CA ASN A 42 25.91 11.29 3.58
C ASN A 42 27.01 12.35 3.79
N LEU A 43 27.13 12.83 5.02
CA LEU A 43 28.13 13.82 5.42
C LEU A 43 29.33 13.13 6.06
N SER A 44 30.50 13.27 5.46
CA SER A 44 31.81 12.96 6.07
C SER A 44 32.60 14.27 6.28
N MET A 45 33.64 14.23 7.12
CA MET A 45 34.59 15.34 7.26
C MET A 45 35.32 15.69 5.97
N GLU A 46 35.47 14.72 5.06
CA GLU A 46 36.28 14.88 3.84
C GLU A 46 35.44 15.03 2.56
N LEU A 47 34.17 14.60 2.57
CA LEU A 47 33.32 14.63 1.38
C LEU A 47 31.83 14.71 1.74
N VAL A 48 31.10 15.51 0.96
CA VAL A 48 29.63 15.51 0.95
C VAL A 48 29.18 14.70 -0.25
N THR A 49 28.45 13.60 -0.02
CA THR A 49 27.88 12.80 -1.10
C THR A 49 26.36 12.83 -1.03
N LEU A 50 25.75 13.21 -2.15
CA LEU A 50 24.33 13.04 -2.39
C LEU A 50 24.13 11.75 -3.16
N GLN A 51 23.61 10.74 -2.48
CA GLN A 51 23.18 9.53 -3.15
C GLN A 51 21.73 9.75 -3.55
N ARG A 52 21.50 10.09 -4.83
CA ARG A 52 20.16 10.00 -5.41
C ARG A 52 19.71 8.58 -5.12
N LEU A 53 18.66 8.45 -4.31
CA LEU A 53 18.05 7.15 -4.19
C LEU A 53 17.51 6.89 -5.59
N GLU A 54 18.17 5.99 -6.31
CA GLU A 54 17.49 5.25 -7.36
C GLU A 54 16.31 4.63 -6.61
N VAL A 55 15.15 5.29 -6.70
CA VAL A 55 13.89 4.62 -6.48
C VAL A 55 13.91 3.60 -7.60
N LEU A 56 14.54 2.46 -7.34
CA LEU A 56 14.23 1.21 -8.01
C LEU A 56 12.73 1.13 -7.83
N THR A 57 11.98 1.60 -8.83
CA THR A 57 10.70 1.03 -9.11
C THR A 57 11.02 -0.45 -9.25
N PRO A 58 10.66 -1.32 -8.29
CA PRO A 58 10.68 -2.72 -8.57
C PRO A 58 9.43 -2.90 -9.45
N SER A 59 9.60 -2.60 -10.73
CA SER A 59 8.90 -3.34 -11.76
C SER A 59 9.27 -4.80 -11.50
N SER A 60 8.30 -5.56 -11.01
CA SER A 60 8.33 -7.00 -10.78
C SER A 60 9.29 -7.58 -9.72
N ALA A 61 8.74 -8.54 -8.98
CA ALA A 61 9.38 -9.59 -8.18
C ALA A 61 9.74 -9.30 -6.70
N ALA A 62 8.87 -9.84 -5.84
CA ALA A 62 9.17 -10.60 -4.63
C ALA A 62 9.94 -9.94 -3.47
N ALA A 63 9.19 -9.54 -2.44
CA ALA A 63 9.65 -9.69 -1.05
C ALA A 63 8.47 -10.17 -0.20
N ALA A 64 8.41 -11.49 -0.03
CA ALA A 64 7.67 -12.11 1.05
C ALA A 64 8.28 -11.67 2.39
N SER A 65 7.47 -11.08 3.27
CA SER A 65 7.39 -11.40 4.71
C SER A 65 6.67 -10.28 5.45
N ASN A 66 5.92 -10.72 6.46
CA ASN A 66 5.08 -9.97 7.40
C ASN A 66 3.64 -9.76 6.92
N GLY A 67 2.75 -10.63 7.42
CA GLY A 67 1.30 -10.60 7.24
C GLY A 67 0.60 -9.40 7.89
N GLY A 68 1.08 -8.19 7.60
CA GLY A 68 0.44 -6.94 7.96
C GLY A 68 0.01 -6.16 6.70
N PRO A 69 -1.03 -5.32 6.81
CA PRO A 69 -1.41 -4.44 5.70
C PRO A 69 -0.24 -3.51 5.33
N PRO A 70 0.06 -3.34 4.03
CA PRO A 70 1.19 -2.53 3.60
C PRO A 70 0.98 -1.04 3.83
N ALA A 71 2.09 -0.31 3.89
CA ALA A 71 2.12 1.13 4.10
C ALA A 71 1.20 1.88 3.11
N GLU A 72 0.43 2.82 3.67
CA GLU A 72 -0.71 3.60 3.15
C GLU A 72 -0.54 4.28 1.77
N SER A 73 0.65 4.25 1.19
CA SER A 73 1.02 5.09 0.04
C SER A 73 1.35 4.32 -1.23
N LYS A 74 1.58 2.99 -1.16
CA LYS A 74 2.06 2.23 -2.33
C LYS A 74 0.91 1.53 -3.04
N GLU A 75 0.76 1.84 -4.34
CA GLU A 75 -0.11 1.08 -5.23
C GLU A 75 0.45 -0.35 -5.38
N ARG A 76 -0.45 -1.33 -5.34
CA ARG A 76 -0.12 -2.75 -5.43
C ARG A 76 -0.86 -3.36 -6.59
N MET A 77 -0.14 -4.07 -7.44
CA MET A 77 -0.74 -4.83 -8.52
C MET A 77 -0.98 -6.25 -8.04
N VAL A 78 -2.22 -6.71 -8.10
CA VAL A 78 -2.63 -8.05 -7.71
C VAL A 78 -3.34 -8.69 -8.89
N GLN A 79 -2.86 -9.84 -9.33
CA GLN A 79 -3.52 -10.64 -10.34
C GLN A 79 -4.43 -11.66 -9.66
N ILE A 80 -5.69 -11.69 -10.06
CA ILE A 80 -6.70 -12.63 -9.59
C ILE A 80 -7.13 -13.48 -10.78
N THR A 81 -7.15 -14.79 -10.59
CA THR A 81 -7.74 -15.72 -11.56
C THR A 81 -9.14 -16.08 -11.09
N ARG A 82 -10.16 -15.68 -11.85
CA ARG A 82 -11.58 -15.98 -11.60
C ARG A 82 -11.78 -17.49 -11.48
N GLN A 83 -12.52 -17.91 -10.46
CA GLN A 83 -12.94 -19.30 -10.33
C GLN A 83 -14.24 -19.57 -11.09
N LYS A 84 -14.39 -20.80 -11.60
CA LYS A 84 -15.61 -21.27 -12.31
C LYS A 84 -16.86 -21.19 -11.43
N VAL A 85 -16.69 -21.32 -10.11
CA VAL A 85 -17.76 -21.23 -9.11
C VAL A 85 -17.43 -20.05 -8.19
N GLY A 86 -18.31 -19.04 -8.12
CA GLY A 86 -18.18 -17.91 -7.19
C GLY A 86 -17.31 -16.71 -7.66
N GLY A 87 -16.81 -16.70 -8.90
CA GLY A 87 -16.23 -15.52 -9.54
C GLY A 87 -14.94 -15.01 -8.88
N LEU A 88 -14.86 -13.71 -8.61
CA LEU A 88 -13.68 -13.08 -7.99
C LEU A 88 -13.65 -13.23 -6.46
N GLY A 89 -14.80 -13.44 -5.79
CA GLY A 89 -14.85 -13.62 -4.35
C GLY A 89 -14.54 -12.38 -3.51
N LEU A 90 -14.88 -11.19 -4.00
CA LEU A 90 -14.76 -9.93 -3.27
C LEU A 90 -16.05 -9.12 -3.39
N SER A 91 -16.32 -8.28 -2.40
CA SER A 91 -17.41 -7.29 -2.44
C SER A 91 -16.82 -5.90 -2.47
N ILE A 92 -17.33 -5.07 -3.38
CA ILE A 92 -16.94 -3.67 -3.53
C ILE A 92 -18.03 -2.72 -3.01
N LYS A 93 -17.63 -1.54 -2.58
CA LYS A 93 -18.46 -0.41 -2.17
C LYS A 93 -17.88 0.88 -2.70
N GLY A 94 -18.66 1.96 -2.70
CA GLY A 94 -18.24 3.25 -3.24
C GLY A 94 -18.55 3.37 -4.73
N GLY A 95 -18.06 4.45 -5.33
CA GLY A 95 -18.40 4.87 -6.69
C GLY A 95 -18.28 6.39 -6.82
N ALA A 96 -18.01 6.87 -8.03
CA ALA A 96 -17.90 8.29 -8.32
C ALA A 96 -19.18 9.07 -7.93
N GLU A 97 -20.34 8.42 -8.01
CA GLU A 97 -21.65 8.96 -7.59
C GLU A 97 -21.66 9.43 -6.12
N HIS A 98 -20.94 8.72 -5.25
CA HIS A 98 -20.84 9.02 -3.82
C HIS A 98 -19.57 9.81 -3.47
N LYS A 99 -18.78 10.23 -4.48
CA LYS A 99 -17.45 10.83 -4.29
C LYS A 99 -16.51 9.95 -3.47
N LEU A 100 -16.70 8.64 -3.53
CA LEU A 100 -15.90 7.65 -2.81
C LEU A 100 -15.22 6.72 -3.83
N PRO A 101 -13.94 6.35 -3.62
CA PRO A 101 -13.28 5.37 -4.47
C PRO A 101 -13.95 4.00 -4.34
N ILE A 102 -13.73 3.13 -5.33
CA ILE A 102 -14.18 1.74 -5.30
C ILE A 102 -13.34 0.99 -4.26
N LEU A 103 -13.95 0.65 -3.12
CA LEU A 103 -13.29 0.04 -1.96
C LEU A 103 -13.73 -1.42 -1.80
N ILE A 104 -12.80 -2.29 -1.41
CA ILE A 104 -13.09 -3.68 -1.05
C ILE A 104 -13.68 -3.69 0.36
N SER A 105 -14.97 -4.02 0.45
CA SER A 105 -15.71 -4.11 1.71
C SER A 105 -15.60 -5.48 2.38
N ARG A 106 -15.45 -6.55 1.59
CA ARG A 106 -15.36 -7.92 2.11
C ARG A 106 -14.58 -8.79 1.13
N ILE A 107 -13.84 -9.74 1.66
CA ILE A 107 -13.17 -10.80 0.91
C ILE A 107 -13.74 -12.12 1.42
N TYR A 108 -14.20 -12.97 0.52
CA TYR A 108 -14.75 -14.28 0.85
C TYR A 108 -13.61 -15.29 0.92
N LYS A 109 -13.55 -16.06 2.01
CA LYS A 109 -12.56 -17.11 2.21
C LYS A 109 -12.68 -18.19 1.13
N ASP A 110 -11.55 -18.82 0.82
CA ASP A 110 -11.46 -19.92 -0.16
C ASP A 110 -11.82 -19.54 -1.61
N GLN A 111 -12.00 -18.24 -1.88
CA GLN A 111 -12.28 -17.72 -3.23
C GLN A 111 -11.03 -17.16 -3.90
N ALA A 112 -11.16 -16.79 -5.18
CA ALA A 112 -10.07 -16.25 -6.00
C ALA A 112 -9.33 -15.07 -5.34
N ALA A 113 -10.04 -14.10 -4.76
CA ALA A 113 -9.44 -12.95 -4.08
C ALA A 113 -8.63 -13.34 -2.84
N ASP A 114 -9.15 -14.26 -2.02
CA ASP A 114 -8.49 -14.74 -0.79
C ASP A 114 -7.26 -15.59 -1.11
N ALA A 115 -7.35 -16.43 -2.16
CA ALA A 115 -6.24 -17.24 -2.64
C ALA A 115 -5.00 -16.40 -3.03
N THR A 116 -5.17 -15.13 -3.41
CA THR A 116 -4.04 -14.24 -3.68
C THR A 116 -3.29 -13.81 -2.41
N GLY A 117 -3.97 -13.77 -1.25
CA GLY A 117 -3.43 -13.31 0.04
C GLY A 117 -2.93 -11.85 0.07
N GLN A 118 -3.17 -11.09 -1.01
CA GLN A 118 -2.58 -9.76 -1.21
C GLN A 118 -3.62 -8.63 -1.12
N LEU A 119 -4.90 -8.99 -1.14
CA LEU A 119 -6.02 -8.07 -1.02
C LEU A 119 -6.52 -8.02 0.43
N PHE A 120 -6.87 -6.83 0.88
CA PHE A 120 -7.37 -6.59 2.22
C PHE A 120 -8.64 -5.74 2.17
N VAL A 121 -9.50 -5.91 3.18
CA VAL A 121 -10.65 -5.03 3.36
C VAL A 121 -10.18 -3.61 3.63
N GLY A 122 -10.75 -2.63 2.93
CA GLY A 122 -10.30 -1.24 2.92
C GLY A 122 -9.32 -0.89 1.79
N ASP A 123 -8.96 -1.85 0.94
CA ASP A 123 -8.22 -1.56 -0.28
C ASP A 123 -9.11 -0.83 -1.30
N ALA A 124 -8.62 0.28 -1.84
CA ALA A 124 -9.24 1.02 -2.93
C ALA A 124 -8.70 0.51 -4.27
N ILE A 125 -9.59 0.10 -5.17
CA ILE A 125 -9.26 -0.30 -6.54
C ILE A 125 -9.11 0.98 -7.37
N ILE A 126 -7.93 1.16 -7.93
CA ILE A 126 -7.58 2.29 -8.78
C ILE A 126 -7.72 1.90 -10.26
N LYS A 127 -7.23 0.71 -10.61
CA LYS A 127 -7.28 0.19 -11.98
C LYS A 127 -7.74 -1.25 -12.05
N VAL A 128 -8.38 -1.60 -13.16
CA VAL A 128 -8.73 -2.97 -13.55
C VAL A 128 -8.17 -3.22 -14.94
N ASN A 129 -7.34 -4.23 -15.10
CA ASN A 129 -6.67 -4.56 -16.37
C ASN A 129 -5.94 -3.36 -17.03
N GLY A 130 -5.45 -2.42 -16.21
CA GLY A 130 -4.76 -1.20 -16.67
C GLY A 130 -5.67 0.00 -16.90
N GLU A 131 -7.00 -0.16 -16.89
CA GLU A 131 -7.98 0.92 -17.04
C GLU A 131 -8.31 1.55 -15.67
N TYR A 132 -8.36 2.89 -15.60
CA TYR A 132 -8.70 3.60 -14.37
C TYR A 132 -10.22 3.54 -14.11
N ILE A 133 -10.60 3.01 -12.95
CA ILE A 133 -12.02 2.88 -12.56
C ILE A 133 -12.43 3.85 -11.44
N THR A 134 -11.51 4.71 -10.99
CA THR A 134 -11.76 5.64 -9.87
C THR A 134 -12.81 6.69 -10.16
N ALA A 135 -13.00 7.04 -11.44
CA ALA A 135 -13.99 8.00 -11.91
C ALA A 135 -15.29 7.32 -12.40
N CYS A 136 -15.39 5.99 -12.32
CA CYS A 136 -16.58 5.25 -12.74
C CYS A 136 -17.64 5.23 -11.62
N PRO A 137 -18.94 5.28 -11.95
CA PRO A 137 -20.01 4.99 -11.01
C PRO A 137 -19.94 3.52 -10.54
N HIS A 138 -20.69 3.19 -9.48
CA HIS A 138 -20.65 1.86 -8.88
C HIS A 138 -20.96 0.76 -9.90
N ASP A 139 -22.05 0.93 -10.66
CA ASP A 139 -22.52 -0.05 -11.65
C ASP A 139 -21.48 -0.29 -12.76
N ASP A 140 -20.84 0.76 -13.27
CA ASP A 140 -19.80 0.62 -14.29
C ASP A 140 -18.58 -0.12 -13.76
N ALA A 141 -18.15 0.18 -12.53
CA ALA A 141 -17.04 -0.54 -11.90
C ALA A 141 -17.36 -2.04 -11.74
N VAL A 142 -18.60 -2.39 -11.36
CA VAL A 142 -19.07 -3.78 -11.30
C VAL A 142 -19.04 -4.41 -12.69
N ASN A 143 -19.51 -3.69 -13.71
CA ASN A 143 -19.56 -4.18 -15.08
C ASN A 143 -18.16 -4.44 -15.63
N ILE A 144 -17.20 -3.52 -15.41
CA ILE A 144 -15.79 -3.69 -15.78
C ILE A 144 -15.20 -4.92 -15.09
N LEU A 145 -15.41 -5.09 -13.78
CA LEU A 145 -14.92 -6.26 -13.04
C LEU A 145 -15.57 -7.57 -13.51
N ARG A 146 -16.80 -7.54 -14.01
CA ARG A 146 -17.46 -8.71 -14.60
C ARG A 146 -16.91 -9.04 -15.99
N ASN A 147 -16.70 -8.01 -16.82
CA ASN A 147 -16.20 -8.15 -18.20
C ASN A 147 -14.68 -8.29 -18.29
N ALA A 148 -13.95 -8.14 -17.18
CA ALA A 148 -12.50 -8.26 -17.11
C ALA A 148 -11.94 -9.67 -17.44
N GLY A 149 -12.80 -10.66 -17.71
CA GLY A 149 -12.42 -12.02 -18.12
C GLY A 149 -12.03 -12.93 -16.95
N ASP A 150 -11.29 -13.99 -17.29
CA ASP A 150 -10.79 -14.98 -16.32
C ASP A 150 -9.60 -14.48 -15.52
N ILE A 151 -8.70 -13.70 -16.14
CA ILE A 151 -7.53 -13.14 -15.48
C ILE A 151 -7.76 -11.65 -15.30
N VAL A 152 -7.86 -11.21 -14.04
CA VAL A 152 -8.14 -9.82 -13.68
C VAL A 152 -6.94 -9.25 -12.93
N VAL A 153 -6.33 -8.23 -13.49
CA VAL A 153 -5.22 -7.50 -12.87
C VAL A 153 -5.75 -6.25 -12.18
N LEU A 154 -5.76 -6.23 -10.85
CA LEU A 154 -6.21 -5.10 -10.07
C LEU A 154 -5.01 -4.27 -9.60
N THR A 155 -5.07 -2.95 -9.77
CA THR A 155 -4.17 -2.04 -9.05
C THR A 155 -4.93 -1.47 -7.87
N VAL A 156 -4.48 -1.78 -6.66
CA VAL A 156 -5.13 -1.38 -5.41
C VAL A 156 -4.22 -0.52 -4.54
N LYS A 157 -4.81 0.32 -3.70
CA LYS A 157 -4.11 1.11 -2.69
C LYS A 157 -4.77 0.91 -1.34
N HIS A 158 -3.97 0.63 -0.32
CA HIS A 158 -4.50 0.40 1.02
C HIS A 158 -4.96 1.72 1.65
N TYR A 159 -6.26 1.84 1.91
CA TYR A 159 -6.85 3.03 2.52
C TYR A 159 -7.12 2.79 4.01
N ARG A 160 -6.10 3.02 4.84
CA ARG A 160 -6.17 2.79 6.31
C ARG A 160 -7.28 3.61 6.99
N ALA A 161 -7.56 4.80 6.47
CA ALA A 161 -8.65 5.64 6.94
C ALA A 161 -10.05 5.06 6.65
N ALA A 162 -10.19 4.14 5.68
CA ALA A 162 -11.46 3.53 5.30
C ALA A 162 -11.81 2.27 6.12
N THR A 163 -10.80 1.58 6.66
CA THR A 163 -10.96 0.38 7.50
C THR A 163 -11.97 0.55 8.65
N PRO A 164 -11.98 1.64 9.45
CA PRO A 164 -12.95 1.81 10.53
C PRO A 164 -14.40 2.04 10.05
N PHE A 165 -14.59 2.58 8.83
CA PHE A 165 -15.93 2.85 8.29
C PHE A 165 -16.58 1.58 7.70
N LEU A 166 -15.79 0.72 7.07
CA LEU A 166 -16.27 -0.55 6.52
C LEU A 166 -16.56 -1.59 7.62
N GLN A 167 -15.84 -1.52 8.75
CA GLN A 167 -16.02 -2.46 9.86
C GLN A 167 -17.33 -2.23 10.65
N LYS A 168 -17.91 -1.01 10.60
CA LYS A 168 -19.16 -0.67 11.31
C LYS A 168 -20.41 -1.37 10.75
N GLN A 169 -20.38 -1.97 9.57
CA GLN A 169 -21.53 -2.70 8.99
C GLN A 169 -21.47 -4.23 9.15
N CYS A 170 -20.41 -4.80 9.74
CA CYS A 170 -20.34 -6.25 10.00
C CYS A 170 -20.88 -6.67 11.38
N LYS A 171 -21.49 -5.77 12.16
CA LYS A 171 -22.07 -6.07 13.48
C LYS A 171 -23.58 -5.75 13.56
N PHE A 172 -24.38 -6.27 12.64
CA PHE A 172 -25.82 -6.46 12.87
C PHE A 172 -26.28 -7.68 12.08
N SER A 173 -25.99 -8.86 12.63
CA SER A 173 -26.79 -10.05 12.39
C SER A 173 -26.85 -10.76 13.74
N PHE A 174 -27.91 -10.47 14.49
CA PHE A 174 -28.40 -11.35 15.56
C PHE A 174 -29.51 -12.20 14.96
#